data_AF-A0A651I3V6-F1
#
_entry.id   AF-A0A651I3V6-F1
#
_cell.length_a   1.000
_cell.length_b   1.000
_cell.length_c   1.000
_cell.angle_alpha   90.00
_cell.angle_beta   90.00
_cell.angle_gamma   90.00
#
_symmetry.space_group_name_H-M   'P 1'
#
loop_
_entity.id
_entity.type
_entity.pdbx_description
1 polymer ?
#
loop_
_entity_poly.entity_id
_entity_poly.type
_entity_poly.pdbx_seq_one_letter_code
_entity_poly.pdbx_strand_id
1 'polypeptide(L)'
;MLNPGIWVSMIRLTLSTFLWWYLCFPGTIVAQTLSFSSELKTIDQYSEHLRDTLSPFDIYDITLPHIKEPFLSLTIKIRGGIGNRSSDEVFLSTEGESDWEKLSFDPHLGEGVHKLSSLIFLYPGQTSIHLKFPGEKFDPKDIELHWFHPGSSAQPPESQKHLQESIYRRGEECKCDYPLVWERSHWCPFGQCPEQQGGIPSHAGHFIVHHSAGANQSSDWPAVVRSIWNQHVNINGWADIGYHYLIDSEGVIYRGRKPNIQGAHFCATNSNTLGVCLLGNFNIAFPNPNATSSATELLGWYFCDKELDPHGSSLHSSSGLFLKNLSGHRDGCSTDCPGNAWYPQLNNLRDSVEEYINSTCVSEPLPAPQIDHAWIETDQLFILYSYPLDSSELTGFVVEYKFDIGGVFDFLDSVYSFTRPLIVDYYPAQESYIRMKAFTEGEESDWSNIFLARTGTSQVNEMTTEQFVVFPNPANHEISFEKTNLESDIDLQVEIKGINGRSVLSDNWFAGTETYQWDTKGVPSGTYLYLIRSGNRIIYSGKIVLVR
;
A
#
# COMPACT_ATOMS: atom_id res chain seq x y z
N MET A 1 -10.29 45.13 -72.77
CA MET A 1 -11.29 44.64 -73.73
C MET A 1 -10.89 43.22 -74.15
N LEU A 2 -11.77 42.27 -73.85
CA LEU A 2 -12.01 40.96 -74.48
C LEU A 2 -10.89 39.88 -74.54
N ASN A 3 -11.11 38.86 -73.69
CA ASN A 3 -10.94 37.40 -73.89
C ASN A 3 -11.71 36.91 -75.16
N PRO A 4 -11.67 35.63 -75.68
CA PRO A 4 -11.54 34.34 -74.94
C PRO A 4 -10.93 33.10 -75.69
N GLY A 5 -10.91 31.92 -75.03
CA GLY A 5 -11.01 30.57 -75.67
C GLY A 5 -9.88 29.56 -75.35
N ILE A 6 -9.82 28.86 -74.20
CA ILE A 6 -10.32 27.50 -73.79
C ILE A 6 -9.77 26.25 -74.54
N TRP A 7 -9.43 25.22 -73.73
CA TRP A 7 -9.24 23.75 -73.94
C TRP A 7 -7.81 23.26 -74.28
N VAL A 8 -7.30 22.08 -73.89
CA VAL A 8 -7.38 21.16 -72.73
C VAL A 8 -6.35 20.04 -73.03
N SER A 9 -5.72 19.48 -71.99
CA SER A 9 -5.14 18.12 -71.88
C SER A 9 -3.78 17.73 -72.51
N MET A 10 -3.02 17.04 -71.65
CA MET A 10 -2.08 15.93 -71.86
C MET A 10 -0.74 16.17 -72.57
N ILE A 11 0.34 16.10 -71.78
CA ILE A 11 1.66 15.68 -72.24
C ILE A 11 2.20 14.61 -71.29
N ARG A 12 2.36 13.39 -71.82
CA ARG A 12 3.42 12.44 -71.42
C ARG A 12 4.70 12.88 -72.14
N LEU A 13 5.86 12.81 -71.49
CA LEU A 13 7.00 11.93 -71.88
C LEU A 13 8.33 12.32 -71.21
N THR A 14 8.92 11.30 -70.55
CA THR A 14 10.33 10.84 -70.55
C THR A 14 11.49 11.66 -69.97
N LEU A 15 12.33 10.87 -69.26
CA LEU A 15 13.63 11.14 -68.67
C LEU A 15 14.69 11.71 -69.64
N SER A 16 15.57 12.56 -69.10
CA SER A 16 17.02 12.48 -69.35
C SER A 16 17.82 13.17 -68.23
N THR A 17 18.93 12.55 -67.89
CA THR A 17 19.81 12.67 -66.72
C THR A 17 20.84 13.81 -66.76
N PHE A 18 21.51 14.02 -65.59
CA PHE A 18 22.77 14.75 -65.29
C PHE A 18 22.62 16.25 -64.92
N LEU A 19 23.27 16.84 -63.90
CA LEU A 19 24.49 16.48 -63.15
C LEU A 19 24.55 17.23 -61.78
N TRP A 20 25.03 16.51 -60.75
CA TRP A 20 25.67 16.89 -59.46
C TRP A 20 25.99 18.37 -59.10
N TRP A 21 25.68 18.79 -57.85
CA TRP A 21 26.63 18.84 -56.69
C TRP A 21 26.03 19.36 -55.35
N TYR A 22 26.54 18.80 -54.24
CA TYR A 22 26.49 19.19 -52.80
C TYR A 22 25.20 19.08 -51.97
N LEU A 23 25.15 18.07 -51.07
CA LEU A 23 25.49 18.26 -49.65
C LEU A 23 25.53 16.91 -48.93
N CYS A 24 26.67 16.61 -48.31
CA CYS A 24 26.85 15.48 -47.40
C CYS A 24 26.04 15.70 -46.12
N PHE A 25 25.09 14.82 -45.85
CA PHE A 25 24.72 14.43 -44.50
C PHE A 25 24.79 12.90 -44.45
N PRO A 26 25.44 12.28 -43.45
CA PRO A 26 25.33 10.85 -43.28
C PRO A 26 23.87 10.58 -42.95
N GLY A 27 23.17 9.89 -43.84
CA GLY A 27 21.89 9.29 -43.54
C GLY A 27 22.12 8.31 -42.40
N THR A 28 21.85 8.73 -41.17
CA THR A 28 21.34 7.82 -40.18
C THR A 28 20.10 7.22 -40.80
N ILE A 29 20.20 5.94 -41.17
CA ILE A 29 19.05 5.08 -41.33
C ILE A 29 18.34 5.16 -39.97
N VAL A 30 17.37 6.05 -39.84
CA VAL A 30 16.37 5.95 -38.79
C VAL A 30 15.64 4.67 -39.13
N ALA A 31 16.07 3.58 -38.51
CA ALA A 31 15.34 2.33 -38.53
C ALA A 31 13.91 2.68 -38.12
N GLN A 32 12.96 2.53 -39.04
CA GLN A 32 11.56 2.61 -38.72
C GLN A 32 11.33 1.80 -37.45
N THR A 33 10.82 2.45 -36.42
CA THR A 33 10.25 1.79 -35.26
C THR A 33 9.11 0.93 -35.81
N LEU A 34 9.36 -0.37 -35.93
CA LEU A 34 8.34 -1.37 -36.19
C LEU A 34 7.34 -1.28 -35.04
N SER A 35 6.27 -0.52 -35.26
CA SER A 35 5.09 -0.56 -34.42
C SER A 35 4.26 -1.73 -34.93
N PHE A 36 4.48 -2.91 -34.35
CA PHE A 36 3.54 -4.00 -34.53
C PHE A 36 2.28 -3.65 -33.73
N SER A 37 1.33 -2.98 -34.37
CA SER A 37 -0.07 -3.15 -33.97
C SER A 37 -0.40 -4.63 -34.09
N SER A 38 -1.21 -5.19 -33.18
CA SER A 38 -1.53 -6.62 -33.12
C SER A 38 -1.72 -7.25 -34.52
N GLU A 39 -0.70 -7.96 -35.01
CA GLU A 39 -0.80 -8.66 -36.29
C GLU A 39 -1.45 -10.02 -36.02
N LEU A 40 -2.67 -10.21 -36.56
CA LEU A 40 -3.34 -11.50 -36.57
C LEU A 40 -2.76 -12.35 -37.70
N LYS A 41 -2.20 -13.50 -37.34
CA LYS A 41 -1.74 -14.50 -38.31
C LYS A 41 -2.14 -15.90 -37.89
N THR A 42 -2.43 -16.76 -38.86
CA THR A 42 -2.77 -18.17 -38.63
C THR A 42 -1.52 -19.03 -38.76
N ILE A 43 -1.47 -20.18 -38.08
CA ILE A 43 -0.24 -20.99 -38.03
C ILE A 43 0.20 -21.53 -39.41
N ASP A 44 -0.74 -21.71 -40.34
CA ASP A 44 -0.49 -22.10 -41.73
C ASP A 44 0.26 -21.01 -42.54
N GLN A 45 0.30 -19.78 -42.04
CA GLN A 45 1.10 -18.69 -42.62
C GLN A 45 2.58 -18.72 -42.18
N TYR A 46 2.96 -19.62 -41.27
CA TYR A 46 4.29 -19.69 -40.68
C TYR A 46 5.03 -21.03 -40.84
N SER A 47 4.40 -22.10 -41.32
CA SER A 47 4.92 -23.46 -41.07
C SER A 47 6.05 -23.96 -41.99
N GLU A 48 7.13 -24.44 -41.36
CA GLU A 48 7.77 -25.75 -41.61
C GLU A 48 7.12 -26.81 -40.68
N HIS A 49 6.93 -28.04 -41.16
CA HIS A 49 6.16 -29.10 -40.46
C HIS A 49 7.07 -30.29 -40.13
N LEU A 50 7.32 -30.55 -38.85
CA LEU A 50 7.99 -31.77 -38.39
C LEU A 50 6.93 -32.73 -37.83
N ARG A 51 6.65 -33.79 -38.59
CA ARG A 51 5.73 -34.85 -38.14
C ARG A 51 6.51 -35.86 -37.33
N ASP A 52 6.43 -35.78 -36.01
CA ASP A 52 6.90 -36.87 -35.16
C ASP A 52 5.92 -38.04 -35.30
N THR A 53 6.29 -39.02 -36.13
CA THR A 53 5.44 -40.18 -36.44
C THR A 53 5.20 -41.11 -35.25
N LEU A 54 5.88 -40.89 -34.12
CA LEU A 54 5.73 -41.65 -32.88
C LEU A 54 4.94 -40.90 -31.79
N SER A 55 4.57 -39.64 -32.02
CA SER A 55 3.88 -38.77 -31.07
C SER A 55 2.49 -38.37 -31.58
N PRO A 56 1.44 -38.35 -30.74
CA PRO A 56 0.11 -37.90 -31.16
C PRO A 56 0.01 -36.36 -31.34
N PHE A 57 1.15 -35.67 -31.37
CA PHE A 57 1.25 -34.22 -31.43
C PHE A 57 1.88 -33.75 -32.75
N ASP A 58 1.33 -32.69 -33.32
CA ASP A 58 1.98 -31.91 -34.37
C ASP A 58 2.82 -30.80 -33.72
N ILE A 59 4.04 -30.61 -34.24
CA ILE A 59 4.98 -29.58 -33.81
C ILE A 59 5.14 -28.56 -34.94
N TYR A 60 5.05 -27.28 -34.58
CA TYR A 60 5.19 -26.14 -35.47
C TYR A 60 6.34 -25.26 -35.02
N ASP A 61 7.30 -25.07 -35.92
CA ASP A 61 8.45 -24.20 -35.71
C ASP A 61 8.16 -22.83 -36.29
N ILE A 62 8.22 -21.80 -35.46
CA ILE A 62 7.90 -20.43 -35.86
C ILE A 62 9.17 -19.60 -35.72
N THR A 63 9.71 -19.17 -36.86
CA THR A 63 10.81 -18.20 -36.89
C THR A 63 10.29 -16.80 -36.59
N LEU A 64 10.98 -16.11 -35.69
CA LEU A 64 10.63 -14.77 -35.25
C LEU A 64 11.50 -13.72 -35.96
N PRO A 65 10.95 -12.54 -36.28
CA PRO A 65 11.78 -11.41 -36.67
C PRO A 65 12.66 -10.99 -35.48
N HIS A 66 13.71 -10.21 -35.74
CA HIS A 66 14.54 -9.67 -34.67
C HIS A 66 13.69 -8.88 -33.66
N ILE A 67 13.56 -9.42 -32.45
CA ILE A 67 12.83 -8.80 -31.34
C ILE A 67 13.68 -7.66 -30.78
N LYS A 68 13.11 -6.46 -30.72
CA LYS A 68 13.72 -5.33 -30.04
C LYS A 68 13.30 -5.33 -28.56
N GLU A 69 14.05 -4.59 -27.75
CA GLU A 69 13.65 -4.28 -26.38
C GLU A 69 12.24 -3.63 -26.34
N PRO A 70 11.43 -3.89 -25.29
CA PRO A 70 11.76 -4.70 -24.11
C PRO A 70 11.47 -6.19 -24.29
N PHE A 71 10.51 -6.56 -25.14
CA PHE A 71 10.13 -7.94 -25.46
C PHE A 71 9.05 -7.97 -26.54
N LEU A 72 8.75 -9.16 -27.06
CA LEU A 72 7.55 -9.42 -27.87
C LEU A 72 6.54 -10.21 -27.03
N SER A 73 5.26 -9.80 -27.05
CA SER A 73 4.19 -10.56 -26.41
C SER A 73 3.40 -11.36 -27.45
N LEU A 74 2.96 -12.55 -27.05
CA LEU A 74 2.16 -13.48 -27.85
C LEU A 74 0.90 -13.86 -27.08
N THR A 75 -0.25 -13.79 -27.76
CA THR A 75 -1.49 -14.45 -27.33
C THR A 75 -1.90 -15.47 -28.38
N ILE A 76 -2.23 -16.68 -27.95
CA ILE A 76 -2.76 -17.73 -28.81
C ILE A 76 -4.28 -17.77 -28.65
N LYS A 77 -5.00 -17.62 -29.75
CA LYS A 77 -6.46 -17.71 -29.81
C LYS A 77 -6.87 -18.95 -30.58
N ILE A 78 -7.66 -19.81 -29.95
CA ILE A 78 -8.21 -21.02 -30.56
C ILE A 78 -9.69 -20.77 -30.87
N ARG A 79 -10.10 -20.97 -32.13
CA ARG A 79 -11.49 -20.84 -32.59
C ARG A 79 -12.36 -21.99 -32.10
N GLY A 80 -13.57 -21.66 -31.64
CA GLY A 80 -14.50 -22.65 -31.11
C GLY A 80 -15.34 -23.34 -32.19
N GLY A 81 -15.37 -24.67 -32.13
CA GLY A 81 -16.05 -25.55 -33.09
C GLY A 81 -15.72 -27.04 -32.92
N ILE A 82 -14.67 -27.37 -32.16
CA ILE A 82 -14.23 -28.75 -31.92
C ILE A 82 -14.62 -29.16 -30.50
N GLY A 83 -15.64 -30.01 -30.39
CA GLY A 83 -16.28 -30.36 -29.13
C GLY A 83 -15.30 -30.79 -28.04
N ASN A 84 -15.42 -30.18 -26.86
CA ASN A 84 -14.93 -30.66 -25.56
C ASN A 84 -13.54 -31.32 -25.51
N ARG A 85 -12.62 -30.96 -26.41
CA ARG A 85 -11.25 -31.48 -26.42
C ARG A 85 -10.33 -30.45 -25.77
N SER A 86 -9.54 -30.96 -24.84
CA SER A 86 -8.79 -30.20 -23.84
C SER A 86 -7.74 -29.31 -24.51
N SER A 87 -7.93 -27.99 -24.40
CA SER A 87 -6.89 -26.97 -24.62
C SER A 87 -5.70 -27.17 -23.68
N ASP A 88 -5.83 -28.07 -22.71
CA ASP A 88 -4.86 -28.36 -21.68
C ASP A 88 -3.75 -29.31 -22.19
N GLU A 89 -3.69 -29.55 -23.50
CA GLU A 89 -2.66 -30.33 -24.19
C GLU A 89 -1.86 -29.49 -25.21
N VAL A 90 -1.87 -28.16 -25.08
CA VAL A 90 -1.01 -27.27 -25.89
C VAL A 90 0.25 -26.91 -25.10
N PHE A 91 1.40 -27.01 -25.76
CA PHE A 91 2.68 -26.71 -25.17
C PHE A 91 3.48 -25.72 -26.02
N LEU A 92 4.30 -24.91 -25.36
CA LEU A 92 5.23 -23.96 -25.95
C LEU A 92 6.65 -24.35 -25.51
N SER A 93 7.62 -24.20 -26.41
CA SER A 93 9.02 -24.10 -26.03
C SER A 93 9.66 -22.86 -26.62
N THR A 94 10.48 -22.18 -25.81
CA THR A 94 11.32 -21.06 -26.22
C THR A 94 12.80 -21.44 -26.34
N GLU A 95 13.19 -22.65 -25.93
CA GLU A 95 14.60 -23.11 -25.85
C GLU A 95 14.90 -24.37 -26.68
N GLY A 96 13.93 -24.89 -27.45
CA GLY A 96 14.13 -26.00 -28.39
C GLY A 96 13.19 -27.19 -28.15
N GLU A 97 13.46 -28.35 -28.73
CA GLU A 97 12.52 -29.48 -28.70
C GLU A 97 12.41 -30.24 -27.36
N SER A 98 13.20 -29.88 -26.34
CA SER A 98 13.29 -30.63 -25.09
C SER A 98 12.61 -29.99 -23.88
N ASP A 99 12.34 -28.68 -23.91
CA ASP A 99 11.81 -27.95 -22.74
C ASP A 99 10.42 -27.38 -23.03
N TRP A 100 9.39 -28.16 -22.71
CA TRP A 100 7.99 -27.87 -23.05
C TRP A 100 7.22 -27.38 -21.84
N GLU A 101 6.73 -26.15 -21.92
CA GLU A 101 5.80 -25.58 -20.95
C GLU A 101 4.36 -25.74 -21.43
N LYS A 102 3.49 -26.20 -20.54
CA LYS A 102 2.06 -26.28 -20.81
C LYS A 102 1.46 -24.88 -20.82
N LEU A 103 0.78 -24.51 -21.90
CA LEU A 103 0.08 -23.25 -21.98
C LEU A 103 -1.19 -23.28 -21.13
N SER A 104 -1.36 -22.26 -20.30
CA SER A 104 -2.60 -22.01 -19.60
C SER A 104 -3.57 -21.27 -20.53
N PHE A 105 -4.82 -21.71 -20.57
CA PHE A 105 -5.90 -21.02 -21.25
C PHE A 105 -6.86 -20.51 -20.19
N ASP A 106 -7.05 -19.19 -20.14
CA ASP A 106 -8.00 -18.61 -19.21
C ASP A 106 -9.41 -18.74 -19.80
N PRO A 107 -10.32 -19.50 -19.16
CA PRO A 107 -11.69 -19.67 -19.65
C PRO A 107 -12.48 -18.35 -19.64
N HIS A 108 -11.98 -17.29 -18.99
CA HIS A 108 -12.64 -16.00 -18.86
C HIS A 108 -12.11 -14.92 -19.81
N LEU A 109 -10.99 -15.15 -20.51
CA LEU A 109 -10.47 -14.21 -21.51
C LEU A 109 -11.16 -14.39 -22.88
N GLY A 110 -11.78 -15.54 -23.14
CA GLY A 110 -12.42 -15.85 -24.43
C GLY A 110 -13.79 -15.19 -24.64
N GLU A 111 -14.05 -14.69 -25.85
CA GLU A 111 -15.41 -14.39 -26.30
C GLU A 111 -16.10 -15.66 -26.82
N GLY A 112 -17.33 -15.91 -26.36
CA GLY A 112 -18.19 -16.99 -26.88
C GLY A 112 -17.56 -18.38 -26.75
N VAL A 113 -17.20 -18.99 -27.88
CA VAL A 113 -16.62 -20.35 -27.94
C VAL A 113 -15.08 -20.35 -28.08
N HIS A 114 -14.45 -19.17 -28.14
CA HIS A 114 -13.01 -19.03 -28.31
C HIS A 114 -12.26 -19.23 -26.99
N LYS A 115 -11.05 -19.80 -27.06
CA LYS A 115 -10.14 -19.90 -25.91
C LYS A 115 -8.90 -19.06 -26.15
N LEU A 116 -8.46 -18.31 -25.13
CA LEU A 116 -7.24 -17.50 -25.19
C LEU A 116 -6.22 -18.02 -24.20
N SER A 117 -4.97 -18.08 -24.63
CA SER A 117 -3.86 -18.36 -23.73
C SER A 117 -3.65 -17.20 -22.74
N SER A 118 -3.05 -17.49 -21.60
CA SER A 118 -2.34 -16.48 -20.82
C SER A 118 -1.29 -15.79 -21.70
N LEU A 119 -0.94 -14.55 -21.37
CA LEU A 119 -0.01 -13.75 -22.15
C LEU A 119 1.41 -14.33 -22.05
N ILE A 120 2.01 -14.61 -23.21
CA ILE A 120 3.36 -15.17 -23.33
C ILE A 120 4.33 -14.03 -23.64
N PHE A 121 5.49 -14.02 -22.99
CA PHE A 121 6.53 -13.00 -23.17
C PHE A 121 7.79 -13.64 -23.75
N LEU A 122 8.29 -13.09 -24.85
CA LEU A 122 9.47 -13.57 -25.57
C LEU A 122 10.60 -12.57 -25.42
N TYR A 123 11.78 -13.05 -25.06
CA TYR A 123 12.91 -12.20 -24.69
C TYR A 123 13.57 -11.53 -25.92
N PRO A 124 14.23 -10.37 -25.74
CA PRO A 124 15.00 -9.73 -26.80
C PRO A 124 16.05 -10.66 -27.40
N GLY A 125 16.08 -10.76 -28.73
CA GLY A 125 16.99 -11.66 -29.44
C GLY A 125 16.49 -13.11 -29.61
N GLN A 126 15.32 -13.46 -29.08
CA GLN A 126 14.70 -14.75 -29.38
C GLN A 126 14.40 -14.87 -30.87
N THR A 127 14.87 -15.96 -31.49
CA THR A 127 14.77 -16.16 -32.95
C THR A 127 13.68 -17.14 -33.36
N SER A 128 13.18 -17.95 -32.42
CA SER A 128 12.15 -18.96 -32.70
C SER A 128 11.34 -19.33 -31.46
N ILE A 129 10.17 -19.91 -31.71
CA ILE A 129 9.41 -20.71 -30.75
C ILE A 129 8.96 -22.02 -31.39
N HIS A 130 8.67 -23.00 -30.54
CA HIS A 130 8.07 -24.27 -30.93
C HIS A 130 6.70 -24.39 -30.28
N LEU A 131 5.67 -24.71 -31.05
CA LEU A 131 4.33 -24.98 -30.54
C LEU A 131 3.97 -26.43 -30.80
N LYS A 132 3.40 -27.08 -29.78
CA LYS A 132 3.02 -28.49 -29.83
C LYS A 132 1.53 -28.63 -29.51
N PHE A 133 0.79 -29.22 -30.46
CA PHE A 133 -0.66 -29.41 -30.40
C PHE A 133 -1.03 -30.87 -30.64
N PRO A 134 -2.15 -31.38 -30.12
CA PRO A 134 -2.62 -32.74 -30.44
C PRO A 134 -3.07 -32.82 -31.93
N GLY A 135 -2.28 -33.48 -32.77
CA GLY A 135 -2.40 -33.36 -34.24
C GLY A 135 -3.72 -33.88 -34.82
N GLU A 136 -4.32 -34.92 -34.24
CA GLU A 136 -5.61 -35.44 -34.71
C GLU A 136 -6.82 -34.62 -34.22
N LYS A 137 -6.62 -33.62 -33.35
CA LYS A 137 -7.71 -32.89 -32.68
C LYS A 137 -7.85 -31.43 -33.12
N PHE A 138 -6.93 -30.88 -33.91
CA PHE A 138 -6.92 -29.45 -34.25
C PHE A 138 -6.64 -29.22 -35.74
N ASP A 139 -7.44 -28.36 -36.37
CA ASP A 139 -7.08 -27.76 -37.65
C ASP A 139 -6.15 -26.56 -37.37
N PRO A 140 -4.93 -26.51 -37.94
CA PRO A 140 -4.05 -25.34 -37.79
C PRO A 140 -4.74 -24.00 -38.13
N LYS A 141 -5.75 -23.97 -38.99
CA LYS A 141 -6.52 -22.75 -39.32
C LYS A 141 -7.37 -22.20 -38.17
N ASP A 142 -7.65 -23.03 -37.16
CA ASP A 142 -8.38 -22.61 -35.97
C ASP A 142 -7.47 -21.95 -34.92
N ILE A 143 -6.16 -21.92 -35.17
CA ILE A 143 -5.16 -21.35 -34.26
C ILE A 143 -4.67 -20.02 -34.83
N GLU A 144 -4.96 -18.95 -34.10
CA GLU A 144 -4.47 -17.60 -34.38
C GLU A 144 -3.37 -17.22 -33.39
N LEU A 145 -2.30 -16.64 -33.92
CA LEU A 145 -1.20 -16.07 -33.17
C LEU A 145 -1.30 -14.55 -33.26
N HIS A 146 -1.42 -13.91 -32.10
CA HIS A 146 -1.52 -12.47 -31.97
C HIS A 146 -0.24 -11.94 -31.35
N TRP A 147 0.51 -11.18 -32.13
CA TRP A 147 1.81 -10.64 -31.74
C TRP A 147 1.69 -9.17 -31.38
N PHE A 148 2.27 -8.76 -30.27
CA PHE A 148 2.26 -7.35 -29.87
C PHE A 148 3.59 -6.93 -29.27
N HIS A 149 4.18 -5.87 -29.83
CA HIS A 149 5.38 -5.25 -29.30
C HIS A 149 4.99 -3.97 -28.55
N PRO A 150 5.05 -3.94 -27.21
CA PRO A 150 4.56 -2.83 -26.41
C PRO A 150 5.39 -1.54 -26.53
N GLY A 151 6.58 -1.62 -27.14
CA GLY A 151 7.56 -0.53 -27.15
C GLY A 151 8.22 -0.38 -25.78
N SER A 152 9.36 0.28 -25.72
CA SER A 152 10.01 0.58 -24.45
C SER A 152 9.33 1.75 -23.75
N SER A 153 9.24 1.66 -22.44
CA SER A 153 8.93 2.79 -21.58
C SER A 153 10.20 3.61 -21.39
N ALA A 154 10.13 4.92 -21.58
CA ALA A 154 11.17 5.78 -21.03
C ALA A 154 11.10 5.66 -19.51
N GLN A 155 12.25 5.48 -18.84
CA GLN A 155 12.32 5.57 -17.38
C GLN A 155 11.64 6.87 -16.94
N PRO A 156 10.68 6.83 -16.01
CA PRO A 156 10.15 8.07 -15.47
C PRO A 156 11.34 8.84 -14.87
N PRO A 157 11.46 10.15 -15.12
CA PRO A 157 12.42 10.94 -14.36
C PRO A 157 12.13 10.77 -12.87
N GLU A 158 13.18 10.52 -12.09
CA GLU A 158 13.23 10.33 -10.63
C GLU A 158 12.45 11.39 -9.83
N SER A 159 12.05 12.48 -10.47
CA SER A 159 11.36 13.65 -9.90
C SER A 159 9.83 13.63 -9.97
N GLN A 160 9.17 12.60 -10.52
CA GLN A 160 7.69 12.52 -10.51
C GLN A 160 7.10 11.81 -9.28
N LYS A 161 7.74 11.96 -8.12
CA LYS A 161 7.10 11.68 -6.81
C LYS A 161 5.96 12.66 -6.48
N HIS A 162 5.75 13.68 -7.32
CA HIS A 162 4.66 14.64 -7.18
C HIS A 162 3.86 14.76 -8.48
N LEU A 163 2.55 14.54 -8.35
CA LEU A 163 1.39 14.88 -9.20
C LEU A 163 0.49 13.62 -9.31
N GLN A 164 -0.70 13.51 -8.72
CA GLN A 164 -1.65 14.53 -8.26
C GLN A 164 -2.61 13.91 -7.22
N GLU A 165 -2.58 14.38 -5.97
CA GLU A 165 -3.48 14.00 -4.87
C GLU A 165 -4.95 14.44 -5.07
N SER A 166 -5.36 14.88 -6.26
CA SER A 166 -6.49 15.82 -6.35
C SER A 166 -7.81 15.27 -6.87
N ILE A 167 -8.08 13.95 -6.80
CA ILE A 167 -9.40 13.42 -7.19
C ILE A 167 -10.03 12.52 -6.10
N TYR A 168 -9.23 11.79 -5.32
CA TYR A 168 -9.74 11.04 -4.18
C TYR A 168 -9.49 11.87 -2.92
N ARG A 169 -10.44 12.77 -2.63
CA ARG A 169 -10.45 13.55 -1.38
C ARG A 169 -10.29 12.57 -0.21
N ARG A 170 -9.39 12.91 0.72
CA ARG A 170 -9.40 12.40 2.09
C ARG A 170 -10.86 12.33 2.56
N GLY A 171 -11.39 11.13 2.79
CA GLY A 171 -12.53 11.00 3.68
C GLY A 171 -12.13 11.65 5.01
N GLU A 172 -13.01 12.44 5.62
CA GLU A 172 -12.67 13.17 6.86
C GLU A 172 -12.23 12.23 8.00
N GLU A 173 -12.62 10.95 7.90
CA GLU A 173 -12.40 9.90 8.89
C GLU A 173 -11.15 9.04 8.64
N CYS A 174 -10.73 8.82 7.38
CA CYS A 174 -9.55 8.01 7.08
C CYS A 174 -8.28 8.87 6.97
N LYS A 175 -7.34 8.71 7.93
CA LYS A 175 -6.16 9.58 8.01
C LYS A 175 -4.97 9.14 7.16
N CYS A 176 -4.91 7.88 6.73
CA CYS A 176 -3.81 7.42 5.88
C CYS A 176 -3.88 8.02 4.49
N ASP A 177 -2.71 8.32 3.92
CA ASP A 177 -2.60 8.88 2.58
C ASP A 177 -2.97 7.86 1.51
N TYR A 178 -3.59 8.33 0.44
CA TYR A 178 -3.78 7.52 -0.76
C TYR A 178 -2.40 7.19 -1.36
N PRO A 179 -2.08 5.91 -1.66
CA PRO A 179 -0.73 5.54 -2.07
C PRO A 179 -0.39 6.15 -3.44
N LEU A 180 0.91 6.20 -3.74
CA LEU A 180 1.39 6.68 -5.04
C LEU A 180 0.95 5.72 -6.15
N VAL A 181 0.11 6.22 -7.06
CA VAL A 181 -0.38 5.46 -8.22
C VAL A 181 0.10 6.08 -9.52
N TRP A 182 0.71 5.25 -10.37
CA TRP A 182 1.04 5.59 -11.75
C TRP A 182 -0.21 5.59 -12.61
N GLU A 183 -0.70 6.79 -12.89
CA GLU A 183 -1.76 7.05 -13.86
C GLU A 183 -1.46 6.47 -15.26
N ARG A 184 -2.50 6.34 -16.08
CA ARG A 184 -2.41 5.77 -17.44
C ARG A 184 -1.36 6.41 -18.33
N SER A 185 -1.13 7.72 -18.20
CA SER A 185 -0.06 8.41 -18.95
C SER A 185 1.34 7.94 -18.60
N HIS A 186 1.57 7.40 -17.39
CA HIS A 186 2.88 6.89 -16.99
C HIS A 186 3.21 5.56 -17.68
N TRP A 187 2.24 4.63 -17.75
CA TRP A 187 2.44 3.34 -18.41
C TRP A 187 2.02 3.31 -19.87
N CYS A 188 1.33 4.34 -20.37
CA CYS A 188 0.97 4.53 -21.77
C CYS A 188 1.30 5.96 -22.26
N PRO A 189 2.58 6.35 -22.30
CA PRO A 189 2.99 7.73 -22.55
C PRO A 189 2.63 8.24 -23.95
N PHE A 190 2.48 7.35 -24.92
CA PHE A 190 2.14 7.71 -26.31
C PHE A 190 0.62 7.74 -26.58
N GLY A 191 -0.22 7.49 -25.58
CA GLY A 191 -1.68 7.54 -25.72
C GLY A 191 -2.28 6.47 -26.65
N GLN A 192 -1.53 5.42 -26.97
CA GLN A 192 -1.95 4.30 -27.82
C GLN A 192 -2.84 3.27 -27.09
N CYS A 193 -3.09 3.50 -25.81
CA CYS A 193 -3.90 2.68 -24.91
C CYS A 193 -4.98 3.59 -24.32
N PRO A 194 -5.98 4.01 -25.12
CA PRO A 194 -7.01 4.93 -24.65
C PRO A 194 -7.79 4.32 -23.47
N GLU A 195 -8.12 5.18 -22.51
CA GLU A 195 -9.06 4.83 -21.45
C GLU A 195 -10.47 4.69 -22.02
N GLN A 196 -11.26 3.78 -21.45
CA GLN A 196 -12.68 3.67 -21.76
C GLN A 196 -13.41 5.02 -21.58
N GLN A 197 -14.23 5.35 -22.56
CA GLN A 197 -15.18 6.46 -22.48
C GLN A 197 -16.50 5.97 -21.87
N GLY A 198 -16.97 6.66 -20.83
CA GLY A 198 -18.16 6.26 -20.07
C GLY A 198 -17.95 4.96 -19.28
N GLY A 199 -19.01 4.16 -19.15
CA GLY A 199 -19.02 2.91 -18.40
C GLY A 199 -20.13 2.84 -17.37
N ILE A 200 -20.31 1.68 -16.77
CA ILE A 200 -21.32 1.46 -15.71
C ILE A 200 -20.71 1.94 -14.40
N PRO A 201 -21.28 2.96 -13.72
CA PRO A 201 -20.80 3.35 -12.40
C PRO A 201 -20.85 2.18 -11.42
N SER A 202 -19.80 2.02 -10.62
CA SER A 202 -19.69 0.96 -9.63
C SER A 202 -19.13 1.54 -8.33
N HIS A 203 -19.70 1.13 -7.22
CA HIS A 203 -19.20 1.41 -5.88
C HIS A 203 -18.76 0.08 -5.30
N ALA A 204 -17.46 -0.15 -5.13
CA ALA A 204 -16.97 -1.45 -4.70
C ALA A 204 -17.25 -1.69 -3.22
N GLY A 205 -17.86 -2.83 -2.90
CA GLY A 205 -17.92 -3.41 -1.54
C GLY A 205 -17.10 -4.71 -1.41
N HIS A 206 -16.61 -5.24 -2.53
CA HIS A 206 -15.76 -6.43 -2.59
C HIS A 206 -14.49 -6.13 -3.39
N PHE A 207 -13.33 -6.46 -2.84
CA PHE A 207 -12.02 -6.24 -3.41
C PHE A 207 -11.44 -7.59 -3.81
N ILE A 208 -11.33 -7.79 -5.13
CA ILE A 208 -10.94 -9.05 -5.72
C ILE A 208 -9.46 -8.98 -6.12
N VAL A 209 -8.64 -9.80 -5.48
CA VAL A 209 -7.22 -9.91 -5.82
C VAL A 209 -7.00 -10.95 -6.90
N HIS A 210 -6.11 -10.59 -7.83
CA HIS A 210 -5.74 -11.36 -9.01
C HIS A 210 -4.24 -11.54 -9.11
N HIS A 211 -3.83 -12.51 -9.91
CA HIS A 211 -2.53 -12.49 -10.56
C HIS A 211 -2.70 -12.30 -12.06
N SER A 212 -1.65 -11.90 -12.76
CA SER A 212 -1.70 -11.79 -14.23
C SER A 212 -1.52 -13.15 -14.94
N ALA A 213 -1.10 -14.18 -14.21
CA ALA A 213 -0.63 -15.46 -14.75
C ALA A 213 0.48 -15.28 -15.81
N GLY A 214 1.24 -14.19 -15.71
CA GLY A 214 2.27 -13.77 -16.66
C GLY A 214 3.69 -13.83 -16.09
N ALA A 215 4.57 -13.00 -16.65
CA ALA A 215 5.97 -12.95 -16.26
C ALA A 215 6.15 -12.55 -14.79
N ASN A 216 7.03 -13.26 -14.08
CA ASN A 216 7.43 -12.94 -12.70
C ASN A 216 8.59 -11.93 -12.62
N GLN A 217 9.22 -11.63 -13.76
CA GLN A 217 10.32 -10.66 -13.88
C GLN A 217 10.16 -9.91 -15.20
N SER A 218 10.47 -8.62 -15.20
CA SER A 218 10.49 -7.78 -16.39
C SER A 218 11.51 -6.66 -16.20
N SER A 219 12.20 -6.29 -17.28
CA SER A 219 13.01 -5.06 -17.34
C SER A 219 12.16 -3.80 -17.58
N ASP A 220 10.88 -3.98 -17.93
CA ASP A 220 9.94 -2.90 -18.25
C ASP A 220 8.51 -3.33 -17.88
N TRP A 221 8.14 -3.13 -16.61
CA TRP A 221 6.79 -3.42 -16.12
C TRP A 221 5.67 -2.59 -16.78
N PRO A 222 5.86 -1.30 -17.09
CA PRO A 222 4.82 -0.57 -17.81
C PRO A 222 4.55 -1.15 -19.22
N ALA A 223 5.55 -1.72 -19.89
CA ALA A 223 5.35 -2.48 -21.13
C ALA A 223 4.52 -3.76 -20.92
N VAL A 224 4.65 -4.42 -19.76
CA VAL A 224 3.80 -5.57 -19.39
C VAL A 224 2.34 -5.13 -19.26
N VAL A 225 2.09 -4.00 -18.58
CA VAL A 225 0.74 -3.43 -18.44
C VAL A 225 0.14 -3.08 -19.80
N ARG A 226 0.91 -2.47 -20.72
CA ARG A 226 0.45 -2.21 -22.11
C ARG A 226 0.09 -3.49 -22.86
N SER A 227 0.84 -4.56 -22.63
CA SER A 227 0.57 -5.86 -23.29
C SER A 227 -0.71 -6.51 -22.78
N ILE A 228 -0.99 -6.42 -21.47
CA ILE A 228 -2.26 -6.84 -20.87
C ILE A 228 -3.42 -5.99 -21.42
N TRP A 229 -3.27 -4.67 -21.49
CA TRP A 229 -4.26 -3.79 -22.10
C TRP A 229 -4.55 -4.19 -23.56
N ASN A 230 -3.50 -4.45 -24.36
CA ASN A 230 -3.65 -4.85 -25.76
C ASN A 230 -4.40 -6.19 -25.88
N GLN A 231 -4.08 -7.17 -25.03
CA GLN A 231 -4.80 -8.44 -25.01
C GLN A 231 -6.29 -8.19 -24.70
N HIS A 232 -6.59 -7.46 -23.64
CA HIS A 232 -7.97 -7.22 -23.22
C HIS A 232 -8.76 -6.42 -24.27
N VAL A 233 -8.18 -5.38 -24.87
CA VAL A 233 -8.91 -4.49 -25.79
C VAL A 233 -8.90 -5.01 -27.21
N ASN A 234 -7.72 -5.29 -27.77
CA ASN A 234 -7.58 -5.60 -29.19
C ASN A 234 -7.82 -7.08 -29.51
N ILE A 235 -7.68 -7.98 -28.53
CA ILE A 235 -7.86 -9.42 -28.73
C ILE A 235 -9.19 -9.91 -28.14
N ASN A 236 -9.50 -9.53 -26.88
CA ASN A 236 -10.76 -9.90 -26.23
C ASN A 236 -11.94 -8.98 -26.61
N GLY A 237 -11.68 -7.82 -27.22
CA GLY A 237 -12.71 -6.86 -27.59
C GLY A 237 -13.29 -6.04 -26.42
N TRP A 238 -12.61 -6.02 -25.27
CA TRP A 238 -13.09 -5.28 -24.10
C TRP A 238 -12.92 -3.78 -24.26
N ALA A 239 -13.72 -3.01 -23.52
CA ALA A 239 -13.66 -1.55 -23.58
C ALA A 239 -12.39 -0.93 -22.95
N ASP A 240 -11.70 -1.67 -22.08
CA ASP A 240 -10.44 -1.27 -21.42
C ASP A 240 -9.75 -2.51 -20.84
N ILE A 241 -8.58 -2.29 -20.23
CA ILE A 241 -8.00 -3.24 -19.29
C ILE A 241 -9.00 -3.62 -18.19
N GLY A 242 -9.02 -4.90 -17.81
CA GLY A 242 -10.10 -5.47 -17.01
C GLY A 242 -10.02 -5.12 -15.53
N TYR A 243 -8.80 -4.89 -15.04
CA TYR A 243 -8.50 -4.60 -13.64
C TYR A 243 -8.52 -3.09 -13.38
N HIS A 244 -8.79 -2.71 -12.13
CA HIS A 244 -8.77 -1.32 -11.70
C HIS A 244 -7.35 -0.88 -11.33
N TYR A 245 -6.59 -1.79 -10.72
CA TYR A 245 -5.18 -1.60 -10.40
C TYR A 245 -4.37 -2.83 -10.78
N LEU A 246 -3.11 -2.58 -11.16
CA LEU A 246 -2.10 -3.60 -11.35
C LEU A 246 -0.88 -3.24 -10.52
N ILE A 247 -0.19 -4.22 -9.93
CA ILE A 247 0.96 -3.98 -9.07
C ILE A 247 2.11 -4.87 -9.52
N ASP A 248 3.24 -4.28 -9.88
CA ASP A 248 4.42 -5.05 -10.29
C ASP A 248 5.25 -5.57 -9.12
N SER A 249 6.27 -6.37 -9.42
CA SER A 249 7.17 -6.93 -8.42
C SER A 249 8.00 -5.88 -7.68
N GLU A 250 8.12 -4.67 -8.22
CA GLU A 250 8.87 -3.56 -7.60
C GLU A 250 7.99 -2.73 -6.65
N GLY A 251 6.67 -2.98 -6.63
CA GLY A 251 5.69 -2.28 -5.79
C GLY A 251 5.06 -1.06 -6.49
N VAL A 252 5.28 -0.87 -7.79
CA VAL A 252 4.62 0.22 -8.51
C VAL A 252 3.15 -0.14 -8.74
N ILE A 253 2.25 0.73 -8.29
CA ILE A 253 0.81 0.59 -8.50
C ILE A 253 0.44 1.33 -9.78
N TYR A 254 -0.07 0.62 -10.78
CA TYR A 254 -0.56 1.18 -12.03
C TYR A 254 -2.07 1.32 -12.02
N ARG A 255 -2.57 2.50 -12.42
CA ARG A 255 -4.01 2.68 -12.65
C ARG A 255 -4.43 2.00 -13.95
N GLY A 256 -5.30 1.01 -13.85
CA GLY A 256 -5.99 0.40 -14.98
C GLY A 256 -7.30 1.14 -15.28
N ARG A 257 -8.43 0.43 -15.21
CA ARG A 257 -9.76 1.04 -15.34
C ARG A 257 -10.07 1.95 -14.15
N LYS A 258 -10.86 3.00 -14.37
CA LYS A 258 -11.29 3.92 -13.30
C LYS A 258 -11.97 3.16 -12.15
N PRO A 259 -11.56 3.38 -10.89
CA PRO A 259 -12.11 2.67 -9.72
C PRO A 259 -13.62 2.81 -9.48
N ASN A 260 -14.23 3.88 -10.00
CA ASN A 260 -15.67 4.13 -9.90
C ASN A 260 -16.46 3.60 -11.11
N ILE A 261 -15.82 2.88 -12.02
CA ILE A 261 -16.43 2.28 -13.21
C ILE A 261 -16.24 0.76 -13.14
N GLN A 262 -17.30 0.01 -13.41
CA GLN A 262 -17.30 -1.45 -13.35
C GLN A 262 -16.15 -2.07 -14.17
N GLY A 263 -15.38 -2.95 -13.54
CA GLY A 263 -14.33 -3.77 -14.14
C GLY A 263 -14.81 -4.86 -15.10
N ALA A 264 -13.84 -5.61 -15.62
CA ALA A 264 -14.06 -6.84 -16.39
C ALA A 264 -13.09 -7.92 -15.89
N HIS A 265 -13.24 -8.33 -14.64
CA HIS A 265 -12.28 -9.19 -13.94
C HIS A 265 -12.92 -10.25 -13.03
N PHE A 266 -14.24 -10.40 -12.97
CA PHE A 266 -14.90 -11.30 -12.01
C PHE A 266 -16.08 -12.07 -12.66
N CYS A 267 -15.78 -12.78 -13.75
CA CYS A 267 -16.68 -13.73 -14.43
C CYS A 267 -18.08 -13.20 -14.74
N ALA A 268 -18.14 -12.02 -15.36
CA ALA A 268 -19.39 -11.31 -15.66
C ALA A 268 -20.20 -10.84 -14.43
N THR A 269 -19.69 -11.04 -13.22
CA THR A 269 -20.27 -10.55 -11.95
C THR A 269 -19.49 -9.36 -11.40
N ASN A 270 -19.15 -8.40 -12.26
CA ASN A 270 -18.19 -7.34 -11.95
C ASN A 270 -18.77 -6.18 -11.11
N SER A 271 -20.09 -6.02 -11.04
CA SER A 271 -20.72 -4.92 -10.31
C SER A 271 -20.38 -4.99 -8.82
N ASN A 272 -20.20 -3.85 -8.13
CA ASN A 272 -19.85 -3.81 -6.70
C ASN A 272 -18.48 -4.42 -6.37
N THR A 273 -17.61 -4.64 -7.37
CA THR A 273 -16.25 -5.14 -7.18
C THR A 273 -15.18 -4.16 -7.63
N LEU A 274 -14.02 -4.20 -6.97
CA LEU A 274 -12.77 -3.57 -7.40
C LEU A 274 -11.70 -4.66 -7.55
N GLY A 275 -10.88 -4.56 -8.59
CA GLY A 275 -9.97 -5.60 -9.02
C GLY A 275 -8.53 -5.14 -8.95
N VAL A 276 -7.71 -5.82 -8.15
CA VAL A 276 -6.28 -5.55 -7.98
C VAL A 276 -5.49 -6.75 -8.49
N CYS A 277 -4.66 -6.55 -9.52
CA CYS A 277 -3.91 -7.62 -10.15
C CYS A 277 -2.41 -7.50 -9.86
N LEU A 278 -1.85 -8.45 -9.10
CA LEU A 278 -0.40 -8.51 -8.91
C LEU A 278 0.22 -9.17 -10.14
N LEU A 279 1.18 -8.49 -10.78
CA LEU A 279 1.82 -8.98 -12.01
C LEU A 279 2.75 -10.13 -11.67
N GLY A 280 2.44 -11.31 -12.24
CA GLY A 280 3.18 -12.54 -12.03
C GLY A 280 2.32 -13.78 -12.18
N ASN A 281 2.97 -14.93 -12.07
CA ASN A 281 2.35 -16.25 -11.99
C ASN A 281 2.64 -16.86 -10.62
N PHE A 282 1.64 -16.76 -9.75
CA PHE A 282 1.70 -17.26 -8.37
C PHE A 282 1.07 -18.65 -8.17
N ASN A 283 0.99 -19.45 -9.23
CA ASN A 283 0.66 -20.87 -9.09
C ASN A 283 1.78 -21.65 -8.41
N ILE A 284 3.03 -21.26 -8.66
CA ILE A 284 4.24 -21.94 -8.16
C ILE A 284 5.21 -21.00 -7.43
N ALA A 285 4.91 -19.70 -7.40
CA ALA A 285 5.73 -18.68 -6.74
C ALA A 285 4.86 -17.81 -5.82
N PHE A 286 5.49 -17.08 -4.92
CA PHE A 286 4.85 -16.02 -4.14
C PHE A 286 5.09 -14.66 -4.81
N PRO A 287 4.18 -13.68 -4.65
CA PRO A 287 4.46 -12.32 -5.06
C PRO A 287 5.64 -11.73 -4.29
N ASN A 288 6.33 -10.77 -4.90
CA ASN A 288 7.40 -10.04 -4.24
C ASN A 288 6.84 -9.27 -3.02
N PRO A 289 7.56 -9.22 -1.87
CA PRO A 289 7.15 -8.45 -0.71
C PRO A 289 6.77 -6.99 -1.01
N ASN A 290 7.46 -6.32 -1.94
CA ASN A 290 7.13 -4.96 -2.36
C ASN A 290 5.72 -4.89 -2.97
N ALA A 291 5.37 -5.84 -3.84
CA ALA A 291 4.05 -5.92 -4.46
C ALA A 291 2.95 -6.14 -3.41
N THR A 292 3.19 -7.01 -2.41
CA THR A 292 2.23 -7.23 -1.32
C THR A 292 2.13 -6.04 -0.37
N SER A 293 3.23 -5.30 -0.13
CA SER A 293 3.19 -4.07 0.68
C SER A 293 2.33 -3.00 0.02
N SER A 294 2.55 -2.75 -1.27
CA SER A 294 1.75 -1.78 -2.03
C SER A 294 0.29 -2.21 -2.19
N ALA A 295 0.02 -3.52 -2.27
CA ALA A 295 -1.34 -4.05 -2.20
C ALA A 295 -1.99 -3.78 -0.83
N THR A 296 -1.25 -3.97 0.27
CA THR A 296 -1.70 -3.67 1.63
C THR A 296 -2.02 -2.18 1.80
N GLU A 297 -1.14 -1.27 1.37
CA GLU A 297 -1.36 0.18 1.45
C GLU A 297 -2.60 0.60 0.65
N LEU A 298 -2.71 0.13 -0.60
CA LEU A 298 -3.85 0.44 -1.47
C LEU A 298 -5.17 -0.08 -0.93
N LEU A 299 -5.20 -1.33 -0.49
CA LEU A 299 -6.41 -1.94 0.05
C LEU A 299 -6.75 -1.31 1.41
N GLY A 300 -5.77 -1.11 2.29
CA GLY A 300 -5.93 -0.45 3.58
C GLY A 300 -6.61 0.92 3.46
N TRP A 301 -6.12 1.76 2.55
CA TRP A 301 -6.76 3.05 2.26
C TRP A 301 -8.24 2.90 1.86
N TYR A 302 -8.54 1.96 0.96
CA TYR A 302 -9.92 1.74 0.49
C TYR A 302 -10.84 1.14 1.56
N PHE A 303 -10.35 0.19 2.34
CA PHE A 303 -11.13 -0.44 3.41
C PHE A 303 -11.43 0.57 4.52
N CYS A 304 -10.47 1.44 4.83
CA CYS A 304 -10.65 2.56 5.72
C CYS A 304 -11.63 3.61 5.17
N ASP A 305 -11.47 4.08 3.94
CA ASP A 305 -12.41 5.02 3.26
C ASP A 305 -13.86 4.50 3.21
N LYS A 306 -14.03 3.19 3.19
CA LYS A 306 -15.35 2.54 3.08
C LYS A 306 -15.89 1.99 4.40
N GLU A 307 -15.14 2.14 5.50
CA GLU A 307 -15.48 1.54 6.80
C GLU A 307 -15.79 0.03 6.69
N LEU A 308 -14.99 -0.69 5.90
CA LEU A 308 -15.14 -2.12 5.70
C LEU A 308 -14.10 -2.90 6.52
N ASP A 309 -14.52 -4.03 7.07
CA ASP A 309 -13.62 -5.02 7.66
C ASP A 309 -13.04 -5.91 6.54
N PRO A 310 -11.70 -6.02 6.38
CA PRO A 310 -11.07 -6.93 5.41
C PRO A 310 -11.37 -8.41 5.66
N HIS A 311 -11.61 -8.82 6.91
CA HIS A 311 -12.08 -10.16 7.30
C HIS A 311 -13.59 -10.33 7.17
N GLY A 312 -14.31 -9.21 7.04
CA GLY A 312 -15.75 -9.16 6.87
C GLY A 312 -16.21 -9.93 5.64
N SER A 313 -17.50 -10.27 5.64
CA SER A 313 -18.12 -10.95 4.50
C SER A 313 -19.55 -10.49 4.33
N SER A 314 -19.99 -10.41 3.08
CA SER A 314 -21.32 -9.93 2.72
C SER A 314 -21.81 -10.61 1.43
N LEU A 315 -23.13 -10.55 1.19
CA LEU A 315 -23.71 -11.06 -0.03
C LEU A 315 -23.25 -10.21 -1.22
N HIS A 316 -22.53 -10.82 -2.15
CA HIS A 316 -22.24 -10.22 -3.43
C HIS A 316 -23.39 -10.50 -4.40
N SER A 317 -24.30 -9.53 -4.55
CA SER A 317 -25.58 -9.71 -5.24
C SER A 317 -25.46 -10.22 -6.67
N SER A 318 -24.42 -9.81 -7.41
CA SER A 318 -24.26 -10.21 -8.81
C SER A 318 -23.83 -11.67 -8.99
N SER A 319 -23.08 -12.24 -8.04
CA SER A 319 -22.74 -13.68 -8.06
C SER A 319 -23.71 -14.53 -7.25
N GLY A 320 -24.49 -13.93 -6.34
CA GLY A 320 -25.34 -14.65 -5.39
C GLY A 320 -24.56 -15.38 -4.29
N LEU A 321 -23.26 -15.11 -4.16
CA LEU A 321 -22.37 -15.76 -3.20
C LEU A 321 -22.14 -14.85 -1.99
N PHE A 322 -21.89 -15.47 -0.83
CA PHE A 322 -21.39 -14.76 0.33
C PHE A 322 -19.86 -14.73 0.25
N LEU A 323 -19.30 -13.57 -0.07
CA LEU A 323 -17.87 -13.39 -0.30
C LEU A 323 -17.24 -12.63 0.85
N LYS A 324 -15.95 -12.87 1.08
CA LYS A 324 -15.15 -11.99 1.92
C LYS A 324 -15.05 -10.62 1.24
N ASN A 325 -15.01 -9.56 2.03
CA ASN A 325 -14.86 -8.21 1.50
C ASN A 325 -13.52 -8.09 0.75
N LEU A 326 -12.46 -8.75 1.22
CA LEU A 326 -11.25 -9.03 0.43
C LEU A 326 -11.27 -10.49 -0.01
N SER A 327 -11.39 -10.77 -1.30
CA SER A 327 -11.53 -12.11 -1.86
C SER A 327 -10.54 -12.38 -3.00
N GLY A 328 -10.19 -13.64 -3.23
CA GLY A 328 -9.47 -14.05 -4.43
C GLY A 328 -10.42 -14.21 -5.62
N HIS A 329 -9.91 -14.12 -6.85
CA HIS A 329 -10.72 -14.38 -8.04
C HIS A 329 -11.46 -15.74 -7.96
N ARG A 330 -10.77 -16.79 -7.52
CA ARG A 330 -11.35 -18.14 -7.36
C ARG A 330 -12.50 -18.25 -6.36
N ASP A 331 -12.74 -17.25 -5.50
CA ASP A 331 -13.84 -17.27 -4.54
C ASP A 331 -15.21 -17.10 -5.23
N GLY A 332 -15.24 -16.44 -6.38
CA GLY A 332 -16.45 -16.25 -7.18
C GLY A 332 -16.42 -16.88 -8.57
N CYS A 333 -15.31 -17.53 -8.92
CA CYS A 333 -15.03 -18.00 -10.28
C CYS A 333 -14.31 -19.36 -10.30
N SER A 334 -14.52 -20.13 -11.37
CA SER A 334 -13.80 -21.39 -11.59
C SER A 334 -12.43 -21.13 -12.22
N THR A 335 -11.47 -20.68 -11.42
CA THR A 335 -10.12 -20.29 -11.87
C THR A 335 -9.06 -20.62 -10.82
N ASP A 336 -7.79 -20.73 -11.24
CA ASP A 336 -6.65 -20.80 -10.34
C ASP A 336 -6.19 -19.41 -9.85
N CYS A 337 -6.73 -18.32 -10.38
CA CYS A 337 -6.38 -16.97 -9.92
C CYS A 337 -6.81 -16.75 -8.44
N PRO A 338 -6.00 -16.16 -7.55
CA PRO A 338 -4.75 -15.41 -7.77
C PRO A 338 -3.46 -16.26 -7.70
N GLY A 339 -3.57 -17.58 -7.85
CA GLY A 339 -2.46 -18.52 -7.88
C GLY A 339 -2.49 -19.52 -6.74
N ASN A 340 -2.23 -20.79 -7.03
CA ASN A 340 -2.26 -21.89 -6.08
C ASN A 340 -1.30 -21.75 -4.89
N ALA A 341 -0.10 -21.19 -5.10
CA ALA A 341 0.85 -20.97 -4.03
C ALA A 341 0.46 -19.77 -3.14
N TRP A 342 -0.07 -18.70 -3.73
CA TRP A 342 -0.37 -17.47 -3.01
C TRP A 342 -1.77 -17.42 -2.38
N TYR A 343 -2.79 -18.04 -2.98
CA TYR A 343 -4.16 -18.00 -2.48
C TYR A 343 -4.32 -18.37 -0.99
N PRO A 344 -3.61 -19.38 -0.43
CA PRO A 344 -3.66 -19.66 1.01
C PRO A 344 -3.22 -18.49 1.90
N GLN A 345 -2.44 -17.53 1.37
CA GLN A 345 -1.94 -16.35 2.08
C GLN A 345 -2.93 -15.18 2.08
N LEU A 346 -4.13 -15.31 1.50
CA LEU A 346 -5.11 -14.22 1.52
C LEU A 346 -5.60 -13.88 2.93
N ASN A 347 -5.53 -14.81 3.89
CA ASN A 347 -5.75 -14.48 5.30
C ASN A 347 -4.67 -13.53 5.82
N ASN A 348 -3.39 -13.82 5.57
CA ASN A 348 -2.28 -12.95 5.97
C ASN A 348 -2.35 -11.58 5.31
N LEU A 349 -2.83 -11.49 4.06
CA LEU A 349 -3.07 -10.21 3.41
C LEU A 349 -4.17 -9.42 4.11
N ARG A 350 -5.26 -10.06 4.54
CA ARG A 350 -6.31 -9.39 5.33
C ARG A 350 -5.78 -8.92 6.68
N ASP A 351 -5.00 -9.75 7.37
CA ASP A 351 -4.35 -9.38 8.64
C ASP A 351 -3.43 -8.16 8.43
N SER A 352 -2.68 -8.14 7.33
CA SER A 352 -1.79 -7.02 6.99
C SER A 352 -2.56 -5.74 6.68
N VAL A 353 -3.70 -5.86 6.00
CA VAL A 353 -4.59 -4.72 5.69
C VAL A 353 -5.23 -4.18 6.96
N GLU A 354 -5.72 -5.04 7.85
CA GLU A 354 -6.25 -4.65 9.16
C GLU A 354 -5.19 -3.95 10.00
N GLU A 355 -3.98 -4.52 10.08
CA GLU A 355 -2.87 -3.91 10.82
C GLU A 355 -2.46 -2.56 10.23
N TYR A 356 -2.41 -2.43 8.91
CA TYR A 356 -2.14 -1.14 8.26
C TYR A 356 -3.21 -0.10 8.61
N ILE A 357 -4.49 -0.49 8.59
CA ILE A 357 -5.58 0.42 8.99
C ILE A 357 -5.38 0.87 10.44
N ASN A 358 -5.18 -0.07 11.37
CA ASN A 358 -5.08 0.23 12.80
C ASN A 358 -3.82 1.04 13.16
N SER A 359 -2.70 0.80 12.48
CA SER A 359 -1.42 1.46 12.78
C SER A 359 -1.17 2.76 12.01
N THR A 360 -1.79 2.92 10.84
CA THR A 360 -1.46 4.01 9.90
C THR A 360 -2.67 4.86 9.54
N CYS A 361 -3.87 4.28 9.45
CA CYS A 361 -5.07 4.99 9.03
C CYS A 361 -5.93 5.53 10.18
N VAL A 362 -5.82 4.90 11.34
CA VAL A 362 -6.48 5.30 12.59
C VAL A 362 -5.41 5.98 13.46
N SER A 363 -5.65 7.22 13.87
CA SER A 363 -4.84 7.84 14.92
C SER A 363 -5.18 7.16 16.25
N GLU A 364 -4.15 6.75 17.00
CA GLU A 364 -4.35 6.39 18.41
C GLU A 364 -5.04 7.56 19.11
N PRO A 365 -6.17 7.35 19.80
CA PRO A 365 -6.87 8.44 20.46
C PRO A 365 -5.93 9.09 21.46
N LEU A 366 -5.93 10.43 21.49
CA LEU A 366 -5.10 11.17 22.45
C LEU A 366 -5.35 10.62 23.87
N PRO A 367 -4.29 10.26 24.62
CA PRO A 367 -4.46 9.70 25.94
C PRO A 367 -5.15 10.70 26.87
N ALA A 368 -6.06 10.25 27.73
CA ALA A 368 -6.70 11.15 28.69
C ALA A 368 -5.71 11.61 29.77
N PRO A 369 -5.60 12.92 30.08
CA PRO A 369 -4.81 13.40 31.21
C PRO A 369 -5.31 12.83 32.54
N GLN A 370 -4.45 12.74 33.54
CA GLN A 370 -4.83 12.43 34.92
C GLN A 370 -4.55 13.64 35.81
N ILE A 371 -5.55 14.10 36.56
CA ILE A 371 -5.38 15.12 37.59
C ILE A 371 -4.93 14.43 38.87
N ASP A 372 -3.68 14.65 39.23
CA ASP A 372 -3.07 14.13 40.45
C ASP A 372 -3.50 14.97 41.67
N HIS A 373 -3.57 16.29 41.49
CA HIS A 373 -4.00 17.22 42.52
C HIS A 373 -4.47 18.55 41.94
N ALA A 374 -5.33 19.29 42.65
CA ALA A 374 -5.67 20.66 42.30
C ALA A 374 -6.11 21.49 43.51
N TRP A 375 -5.77 22.79 43.50
CA TRP A 375 -6.13 23.73 44.56
C TRP A 375 -6.37 25.14 44.01
N ILE A 376 -7.07 25.96 44.79
CA ILE A 376 -7.43 27.34 44.42
C ILE A 376 -6.75 28.30 45.40
N GLU A 377 -5.96 29.23 44.84
CA GLU A 377 -5.39 30.37 45.58
C GLU A 377 -5.89 31.66 44.94
N THR A 378 -6.42 32.56 45.77
CA THR A 378 -7.03 33.83 45.34
C THR A 378 -8.06 33.65 44.22
N ASP A 379 -7.62 33.84 42.98
CA ASP A 379 -8.34 33.90 41.72
C ASP A 379 -7.68 33.00 40.67
N GLN A 380 -6.87 32.03 41.09
CA GLN A 380 -6.18 31.07 40.23
C GLN A 380 -6.40 29.64 40.69
N LEU A 381 -6.59 28.76 39.72
CA LEU A 381 -6.66 27.31 39.88
C LEU A 381 -5.31 26.71 39.45
N PHE A 382 -4.72 25.92 40.35
CA PHE A 382 -3.49 25.19 40.12
C PHE A 382 -3.80 23.71 39.96
N ILE A 383 -3.31 23.08 38.90
CA ILE A 383 -3.57 21.66 38.59
C ILE A 383 -2.25 20.92 38.39
N LEU A 384 -1.96 19.95 39.26
CA LEU A 384 -0.91 18.95 39.03
C LEU A 384 -1.51 17.79 38.24
N TYR A 385 -0.85 17.43 37.14
CA TYR A 385 -1.35 16.42 36.23
C TYR A 385 -0.22 15.54 35.68
N SER A 386 -0.62 14.32 35.34
CA SER A 386 0.18 13.33 34.63
C SER A 386 -0.37 13.13 33.22
N TYR A 387 0.51 13.22 32.23
CA TYR A 387 0.22 12.93 30.83
C TYR A 387 1.44 12.24 30.22
N PRO A 388 1.27 11.12 29.50
CA PRO A 388 2.39 10.46 28.82
C PRO A 388 2.88 11.39 27.69
N LEU A 389 4.04 12.02 27.85
CA LEU A 389 4.71 12.81 26.80
C LEU A 389 6.03 12.10 26.47
N ASP A 390 6.46 12.00 25.21
CA ASP A 390 6.84 13.08 24.27
C ASP A 390 5.77 14.11 23.84
N SER A 391 6.13 15.39 23.93
CA SER A 391 5.25 16.57 23.89
C SER A 391 5.23 17.36 22.58
N SER A 392 5.74 16.77 21.50
CA SER A 392 5.91 17.50 20.23
C SER A 392 4.63 17.78 19.45
N GLU A 393 3.52 17.11 19.77
CA GLU A 393 2.27 17.18 18.99
C GLU A 393 1.08 17.78 19.76
N LEU A 394 1.22 17.98 21.08
CA LEU A 394 0.13 18.50 21.92
C LEU A 394 -0.03 20.02 21.73
N THR A 395 -1.26 20.50 21.45
CA THR A 395 -1.55 21.93 21.32
C THR A 395 -1.92 22.58 22.65
N GLY A 396 -2.68 21.88 23.50
CA GLY A 396 -3.05 22.40 24.82
C GLY A 396 -4.01 21.51 25.60
N PHE A 397 -4.60 22.08 26.66
CA PHE A 397 -5.63 21.45 27.48
C PHE A 397 -6.90 22.29 27.57
N VAL A 398 -8.06 21.65 27.56
CA VAL A 398 -9.33 22.28 27.93
C VAL A 398 -9.64 21.92 29.38
N VAL A 399 -9.96 22.93 30.18
CA VAL A 399 -10.35 22.75 31.60
C VAL A 399 -11.81 23.14 31.78
N GLU A 400 -12.53 22.33 32.54
CA GLU A 400 -13.91 22.60 32.93
C GLU A 400 -14.09 22.45 34.44
N TYR A 401 -15.12 23.09 34.98
CA TYR A 401 -15.44 23.05 36.39
C TYR A 401 -16.95 22.92 36.64
N LYS A 402 -17.32 22.51 37.85
CA LYS A 402 -18.69 22.58 38.37
C LYS A 402 -18.69 22.62 39.89
N PHE A 403 -19.77 23.15 40.47
CA PHE A 403 -19.88 23.27 41.94
C PHE A 403 -20.43 22.00 42.60
N ASP A 404 -21.33 21.29 41.93
CA ASP A 404 -22.06 20.17 42.51
C ASP A 404 -21.75 18.84 41.80
N ILE A 405 -21.71 17.74 42.56
CA ILE A 405 -21.43 16.38 42.03
C ILE A 405 -22.39 16.01 40.88
N GLY A 406 -23.66 16.42 40.96
CA GLY A 406 -24.68 16.18 39.95
C GLY A 406 -24.86 17.31 38.93
N GLY A 407 -24.08 18.39 39.02
CA GLY A 407 -24.14 19.53 38.09
C GLY A 407 -23.52 19.22 36.72
N VAL A 408 -23.79 20.11 35.77
CA VAL A 408 -23.17 20.15 34.45
C VAL A 408 -21.82 20.87 34.56
N PHE A 409 -20.84 20.43 33.77
CA PHE A 409 -19.54 21.11 33.68
C PHE A 409 -19.65 22.35 32.81
N ASP A 410 -19.11 23.47 33.30
CA ASP A 410 -18.95 24.72 32.59
C ASP A 410 -17.50 24.86 32.10
N PHE A 411 -17.34 25.38 30.89
CA PHE A 411 -16.04 25.70 30.32
C PHE A 411 -15.31 26.74 31.17
N LEU A 412 -14.06 26.45 31.55
CA LEU A 412 -13.20 27.39 32.24
C LEU A 412 -12.26 28.08 31.25
N ASP A 413 -11.36 27.33 30.64
CA ASP A 413 -10.33 27.88 29.74
C ASP A 413 -9.71 26.81 28.82
N SER A 414 -9.06 27.29 27.75
CA SER A 414 -8.17 26.53 26.89
C SER A 414 -6.73 26.98 27.13
N VAL A 415 -5.94 26.12 27.76
CA VAL A 415 -4.59 26.44 28.23
C VAL A 415 -3.56 25.89 27.25
N TYR A 416 -2.74 26.79 26.70
CA TYR A 416 -1.67 26.49 25.74
C TYR A 416 -0.28 26.43 26.40
N SER A 417 -0.23 26.27 27.72
CA SER A 417 1.00 26.15 28.52
C SER A 417 1.10 24.76 29.14
N PHE A 418 2.32 24.24 29.28
CA PHE A 418 2.59 22.91 29.81
C PHE A 418 3.32 22.96 31.16
N THR A 419 3.10 24.01 31.93
CA THR A 419 3.70 24.14 33.27
C THR A 419 3.16 23.07 34.21
N ARG A 420 3.94 22.71 35.23
CA ARG A 420 3.51 21.83 36.32
C ARG A 420 3.80 22.52 37.65
N PRO A 421 2.79 23.02 38.37
CA PRO A 421 1.35 22.94 38.07
C PRO A 421 0.92 23.75 36.84
N LEU A 422 -0.16 23.32 36.20
CA LEU A 422 -0.92 24.13 35.25
C LEU A 422 -1.62 25.25 36.03
N ILE A 423 -1.59 26.48 35.51
CA ILE A 423 -2.19 27.65 36.17
C ILE A 423 -3.29 28.18 35.26
N VAL A 424 -4.49 28.31 35.81
CA VAL A 424 -5.69 28.76 35.10
C VAL A 424 -6.36 29.87 35.88
N ASP A 425 -6.74 30.97 35.22
CA ASP A 425 -7.49 32.03 35.88
C ASP A 425 -8.88 31.50 36.29
N TYR A 426 -9.25 31.71 37.55
CA TYR A 426 -10.40 31.08 38.19
C TYR A 426 -11.14 32.06 39.11
N TYR A 427 -12.12 32.75 38.53
CA TYR A 427 -12.92 33.78 39.19
C TYR A 427 -14.04 33.32 40.15
N PRO A 428 -14.53 32.06 40.13
CA PRO A 428 -15.53 31.66 41.12
C PRO A 428 -15.01 31.71 42.57
N ALA A 429 -13.69 31.61 42.77
CA ALA A 429 -13.00 31.67 44.07
C ALA A 429 -13.65 30.78 45.16
N GLN A 430 -14.27 29.67 44.77
CA GLN A 430 -14.92 28.68 45.64
C GLN A 430 -14.58 27.26 45.19
N GLU A 431 -14.70 26.30 46.11
CA GLU A 431 -14.41 24.89 45.83
C GLU A 431 -15.19 24.39 44.61
N SER A 432 -14.54 23.59 43.77
CA SER A 432 -15.17 23.07 42.55
C SER A 432 -14.59 21.76 42.10
N TYR A 433 -15.46 20.93 41.53
CA TYR A 433 -15.06 19.75 40.80
C TYR A 433 -14.55 20.17 39.43
N ILE A 434 -13.34 19.75 39.09
CA ILE A 434 -12.68 20.06 37.84
C ILE A 434 -12.41 18.78 37.04
N ARG A 435 -12.30 18.94 35.73
CA ARG A 435 -11.76 17.93 34.82
C ARG A 435 -11.03 18.64 33.69
N MET A 436 -10.14 17.91 33.02
CA MET A 436 -9.42 18.43 31.87
C MET A 436 -9.31 17.39 30.76
N LYS A 437 -9.11 17.83 29.53
CA LYS A 437 -8.79 16.97 28.38
C LYS A 437 -7.68 17.63 27.54
N ALA A 438 -6.89 16.83 26.85
CA ALA A 438 -5.86 17.27 25.92
C ALA A 438 -6.45 17.52 24.53
N PHE A 439 -5.84 18.42 23.75
CA PHE A 439 -6.20 18.62 22.34
C PHE A 439 -5.01 18.99 21.45
N THR A 440 -5.15 18.68 20.16
CA THR A 440 -4.26 19.09 19.06
C THR A 440 -5.02 19.97 18.06
N GLU A 441 -4.44 20.30 16.90
CA GLU A 441 -5.13 21.08 15.86
C GLU A 441 -6.38 20.38 15.27
N GLY A 442 -6.56 19.07 15.49
CA GLY A 442 -7.68 18.32 14.89
C GLY A 442 -8.30 17.22 15.74
N GLU A 443 -7.79 16.97 16.95
CA GLU A 443 -8.25 15.88 17.82
C GLU A 443 -8.31 16.30 19.30
N GLU A 444 -9.17 15.64 20.07
CA GLU A 444 -9.32 15.84 21.52
C GLU A 444 -9.26 14.49 22.23
N SER A 445 -8.67 14.45 23.43
CA SER A 445 -8.69 13.26 24.30
C SER A 445 -10.03 13.09 25.00
N ASP A 446 -10.24 11.90 25.58
CA ASP A 446 -11.21 11.72 26.64
C ASP A 446 -10.90 12.62 27.86
N TRP A 447 -11.91 12.84 28.71
CA TRP A 447 -11.75 13.61 29.94
C TRP A 447 -10.94 12.86 31.00
N SER A 448 -10.19 13.63 31.80
CA SER A 448 -9.54 13.15 33.02
C SER A 448 -10.53 12.61 34.05
N ASN A 449 -9.98 12.04 35.12
CA ASN A 449 -10.71 11.93 36.38
C ASN A 449 -11.25 13.31 36.82
N ILE A 450 -12.38 13.29 37.52
CA ILE A 450 -12.94 14.49 38.16
C ILE A 450 -12.24 14.67 39.51
N PHE A 451 -11.69 15.86 39.77
CA PHE A 451 -10.99 16.20 41.00
C PHE A 451 -11.67 17.36 41.73
N LEU A 452 -11.75 17.33 43.07
CA LEU A 452 -12.30 18.45 43.86
C LEU A 452 -11.17 19.42 44.24
N ALA A 453 -11.11 20.57 43.59
CA ALA A 453 -10.21 21.66 43.93
C ALA A 453 -10.79 22.48 45.10
N ARG A 454 -9.99 22.69 46.15
CA ARG A 454 -10.43 23.39 47.38
C ARG A 454 -9.71 24.73 47.56
N THR A 455 -10.41 25.69 48.18
CA THR A 455 -9.89 27.02 48.48
C THR A 455 -9.07 27.03 49.77
N GLY A 456 -7.91 27.68 49.78
CA GLY A 456 -7.14 27.88 51.02
C GLY A 456 -6.52 26.60 51.60
N THR A 457 -6.68 25.46 50.91
CA THR A 457 -5.82 24.29 51.09
C THR A 457 -4.56 24.49 50.26
N SER A 458 -3.77 25.52 50.56
CA SER A 458 -2.35 25.54 50.20
C SER A 458 -1.56 24.53 51.04
N GLN A 459 -2.25 23.64 51.79
CA GLN A 459 -1.65 22.50 52.46
C GLN A 459 -1.18 21.45 51.44
N VAL A 460 -0.29 21.88 50.56
CA VAL A 460 1.00 21.22 50.35
C VAL A 460 1.84 21.37 51.65
N ASN A 461 1.27 20.99 52.80
CA ASN A 461 2.06 20.68 53.97
C ASN A 461 2.25 19.17 53.90
N GLU A 462 3.45 18.78 53.47
CA GLU A 462 3.93 17.41 53.36
C GLU A 462 3.27 16.57 52.24
N MET A 463 3.72 16.79 51.01
CA MET A 463 3.90 15.84 49.88
C MET A 463 3.56 16.53 48.55
N THR A 464 4.46 16.42 47.56
CA THR A 464 4.25 16.67 46.11
C THR A 464 4.54 18.03 45.46
N THR A 465 5.41 18.89 46.00
CA THR A 465 6.49 19.31 45.10
C THR A 465 7.39 18.10 44.98
N GLU A 466 7.69 17.59 43.77
CA GLU A 466 8.67 16.51 43.62
C GLU A 466 9.88 16.89 44.48
N GLN A 467 10.10 16.15 45.56
CA GLN A 467 11.26 16.34 46.44
C GLN A 467 12.50 15.79 45.75
N PHE A 468 12.27 14.83 44.86
CA PHE A 468 13.27 14.12 44.10
C PHE A 468 12.79 13.95 42.66
N VAL A 469 13.64 14.32 41.72
CA VAL A 469 13.47 13.95 40.30
C VAL A 469 14.37 12.74 40.04
N VAL A 470 13.83 11.74 39.34
CA VAL A 470 14.59 10.54 38.96
C VAL A 470 14.54 10.42 37.45
N PHE A 471 15.68 10.54 36.79
CA PHE A 471 15.77 10.42 35.35
C PHE A 471 16.86 9.43 34.94
N PRO A 472 16.57 8.56 33.96
CA PRO A 472 17.58 7.68 33.39
C PRO A 472 18.54 8.48 32.49
N ASN A 473 19.80 8.07 32.49
CA ASN A 473 20.81 8.48 31.51
C ASN A 473 21.27 7.24 30.73
N PRO A 474 20.56 6.87 29.64
CA PRO A 474 20.82 5.65 28.89
C PRO A 474 22.21 5.59 28.27
N ALA A 475 22.79 6.74 27.91
CA ALA A 475 24.11 6.82 27.28
C ALA A 475 25.24 6.36 28.21
N ASN A 476 25.07 6.53 29.52
CA ASN A 476 26.08 6.21 30.52
C ASN A 476 25.72 5.00 31.40
N HIS A 477 24.58 4.35 31.17
CA HIS A 477 24.01 3.31 32.05
C HIS A 477 23.78 3.80 33.49
N GLU A 478 23.37 5.05 33.66
CA GLU A 478 23.17 5.65 34.99
C GLU A 478 21.71 6.03 35.22
N ILE A 479 21.30 6.06 36.50
CA ILE A 479 20.07 6.70 36.94
C ILE A 479 20.45 7.78 37.94
N SER A 480 20.01 9.01 37.67
CA SER A 480 20.25 10.15 38.53
C SER A 480 19.02 10.42 39.40
N PHE A 481 19.28 10.69 40.68
CA PHE A 481 18.33 11.19 41.66
C PHE A 481 18.73 12.61 42.01
N GLU A 482 17.84 13.58 41.87
CA GLU A 482 18.12 14.99 42.10
C GLU A 482 17.19 15.56 43.16
N LYS A 483 17.71 16.28 44.16
CA LYS A 483 16.94 17.01 45.17
C LYS A 483 16.43 18.31 44.55
N THR A 484 15.12 18.46 44.45
CA THR A 484 14.52 19.66 43.84
C THR A 484 13.96 20.64 44.86
N ASN A 485 13.48 20.16 46.02
CA ASN A 485 12.90 21.01 47.07
C ASN A 485 13.21 20.49 48.48
N LEU A 486 14.37 19.86 48.66
CA LEU A 486 14.89 19.45 49.96
C LEU A 486 16.03 20.36 50.37
N GLU A 487 16.10 20.78 51.65
CA GLU A 487 17.27 21.47 52.18
C GLU A 487 18.52 20.61 51.93
N SER A 488 19.58 21.23 51.41
CA SER A 488 20.84 20.56 51.07
C SER A 488 21.51 19.89 52.28
N ASP A 489 21.12 20.27 53.50
CA ASP A 489 21.84 19.94 54.74
C ASP A 489 21.38 18.63 55.41
N ILE A 490 20.57 17.82 54.73
CA ILE A 490 20.06 16.55 55.25
C ILE A 490 20.81 15.37 54.61
N ASP A 491 21.35 14.49 55.46
CA ASP A 491 21.88 13.19 55.04
C ASP A 491 20.73 12.23 54.70
N LEU A 492 20.83 11.62 53.52
CA LEU A 492 19.86 10.67 53.00
C LEU A 492 20.50 9.30 52.77
N GLN A 493 19.67 8.30 52.57
CA GLN A 493 20.08 6.97 52.14
C GLN A 493 19.22 6.53 50.96
N VAL A 494 19.85 6.05 49.89
CA VAL A 494 19.18 5.48 48.71
C VAL A 494 19.28 3.96 48.78
N GLU A 495 18.14 3.28 48.77
CA GLU A 495 18.05 1.83 48.80
C GLU A 495 17.27 1.34 47.58
N ILE A 496 17.89 0.49 46.75
CA ILE A 496 17.25 -0.14 45.59
C ILE A 496 16.95 -1.61 45.92
N LYS A 497 15.76 -2.07 45.59
CA LYS A 497 15.32 -3.46 45.78
C LYS A 497 14.77 -4.04 44.50
N GLY A 498 15.04 -5.33 44.27
CA GLY A 498 14.27 -6.09 43.29
C GLY A 498 12.84 -6.33 43.77
N ILE A 499 11.94 -6.72 42.88
CA ILE A 499 10.54 -7.05 43.23
C ILE A 499 10.42 -8.19 44.26
N ASN A 500 11.44 -9.04 44.37
CA ASN A 500 11.54 -10.09 45.40
C ASN A 500 11.92 -9.54 46.80
N GLY A 501 12.03 -8.22 46.96
CA GLY A 501 12.39 -7.54 48.20
C GLY A 501 13.88 -7.59 48.56
N ARG A 502 14.74 -8.23 47.75
CA ARG A 502 16.18 -8.25 47.99
C ARG A 502 16.80 -6.91 47.61
N SER A 503 17.66 -6.38 48.49
CA SER A 503 18.44 -5.16 48.22
C SER A 503 19.44 -5.43 47.11
N VAL A 504 19.47 -4.52 46.14
CA VAL A 504 20.37 -4.43 44.99
C VAL A 504 21.42 -3.37 45.25
N LEU A 505 21.02 -2.27 45.88
CA LEU A 505 21.89 -1.17 46.31
C LEU A 505 21.38 -0.64 47.66
N SER A 506 22.31 -0.20 48.50
CA SER A 506 22.02 0.58 49.69
C SER A 506 23.21 1.49 49.94
N ASP A 507 23.03 2.79 49.77
CA ASP A 507 24.12 3.76 49.78
C ASP A 507 23.72 5.08 50.42
N ASN A 508 24.71 5.84 50.88
CA ASN A 508 24.49 7.12 51.54
C ASN A 508 24.53 8.26 50.52
N TRP A 509 23.58 9.18 50.65
CA TRP A 509 23.52 10.41 49.87
C TRP A 509 23.71 11.61 50.80
N PHE A 510 24.95 12.09 50.86
CA PHE A 510 25.41 13.05 51.86
C PHE A 510 24.81 14.46 51.70
N ALA A 511 24.70 15.16 52.82
CA ALA A 511 24.40 16.59 52.87
C ALA A 511 25.40 17.41 52.01
N GLY A 512 24.91 18.46 51.37
CA GLY A 512 25.64 19.34 50.46
C GLY A 512 25.70 18.85 49.01
N THR A 513 25.14 17.68 48.70
CA THR A 513 25.07 17.16 47.32
C THR A 513 23.64 17.14 46.79
N GLU A 514 23.42 17.80 45.65
CA GLU A 514 22.11 17.95 44.99
C GLU A 514 21.72 16.71 44.19
N THR A 515 22.69 15.91 43.74
CA THR A 515 22.46 14.74 42.89
C THR A 515 23.14 13.49 43.44
N TYR A 516 22.46 12.34 43.36
CA TYR A 516 23.02 11.01 43.57
C TYR A 516 22.89 10.19 42.30
N GLN A 517 23.95 9.46 41.91
CA GLN A 517 23.96 8.66 40.69
C GLN A 517 24.11 7.19 41.01
N TRP A 518 23.26 6.38 40.39
CA TRP A 518 23.32 4.92 40.46
C TRP A 518 23.78 4.35 39.12
N ASP A 519 24.97 3.71 39.12
CA ASP A 519 25.45 2.92 37.98
C ASP A 519 24.65 1.61 37.85
N THR A 520 23.93 1.47 36.74
CA THR A 520 23.10 0.31 36.42
C THR A 520 23.84 -0.75 35.59
N LYS A 521 25.12 -0.53 35.29
CA LYS A 521 25.93 -1.48 34.54
C LYS A 521 26.02 -2.83 35.26
N GLY A 522 25.58 -3.88 34.57
CA GLY A 522 25.54 -5.23 35.14
C GLY A 522 24.28 -5.54 35.96
N VAL A 523 23.38 -4.58 36.19
CA VAL A 523 22.06 -4.82 36.78
C VAL A 523 21.15 -5.46 35.72
N PRO A 524 20.48 -6.61 36.00
CA PRO A 524 19.58 -7.25 35.05
C PRO A 524 18.39 -6.37 34.64
N SER A 525 17.81 -6.63 33.47
CA SER A 525 16.53 -6.02 33.09
C SER A 525 15.43 -6.49 34.05
N GLY A 526 14.54 -5.58 34.45
CA GLY A 526 13.50 -5.90 35.42
C GLY A 526 12.92 -4.68 36.11
N THR A 527 11.96 -4.93 37.00
CA THR A 527 11.36 -3.90 37.86
C THR A 527 12.09 -3.82 39.19
N TYR A 528 12.48 -2.60 39.55
CA TYR A 528 13.14 -2.27 40.80
C TYR A 528 12.33 -1.22 41.56
N LEU A 529 12.34 -1.33 42.88
CA LEU A 529 11.79 -0.33 43.80
C LEU A 529 12.95 0.46 44.39
N TYR A 530 12.87 1.79 44.37
CA TYR A 530 13.81 2.63 45.09
C TYR A 530 13.13 3.26 46.30
N LEU A 531 13.91 3.41 47.38
CA LEU A 531 13.50 4.02 48.64
C LEU A 531 14.55 5.06 49.00
N ILE A 532 14.12 6.28 49.32
CA ILE A 532 14.96 7.33 49.87
C ILE A 532 14.57 7.52 51.33
N ARG A 533 15.56 7.46 52.21
CA ARG A 533 15.38 7.53 53.66
C ARG A 533 16.10 8.74 54.25
N SER A 534 15.51 9.28 55.30
CA SER A 534 16.20 10.15 56.26
C SER A 534 16.12 9.47 57.64
N GLY A 535 17.28 9.03 58.15
CA GLY A 535 17.34 8.14 59.30
C GLY A 535 16.51 6.86 59.09
N ASN A 536 15.60 6.55 60.02
CA ASN A 536 14.74 5.35 59.94
C ASN A 536 13.45 5.55 59.13
N ARG A 537 13.18 6.75 58.61
CA ARG A 537 11.94 7.06 57.89
C ARG A 537 12.17 7.01 56.38
N ILE A 538 11.26 6.36 55.65
CA ILE A 538 11.18 6.46 54.19
C ILE A 538 10.47 7.77 53.89
N ILE A 539 11.11 8.66 53.15
CA ILE A 539 10.57 9.97 52.78
C ILE A 539 10.15 10.02 51.31
N TYR A 540 10.69 9.13 50.48
CA TYR A 540 10.31 9.00 49.08
C TYR A 540 10.50 7.57 48.60
N SER A 541 9.66 7.13 47.66
CA SER A 541 9.77 5.81 47.05
C SER A 541 9.15 5.81 45.67
N GLY A 542 9.70 4.99 44.78
CA GLY A 542 9.12 4.80 43.46
C GLY A 542 9.60 3.54 42.79
N LYS A 543 9.28 3.44 41.50
CA LYS A 543 9.59 2.29 40.66
C LYS A 543 10.49 2.71 39.50
N ILE A 544 11.46 1.86 39.18
CA ILE A 544 12.31 1.95 38.00
C ILE A 544 12.11 0.67 37.19
N VAL A 545 11.97 0.79 35.88
CA VAL A 545 12.00 -0.35 34.95
C VAL A 545 13.27 -0.24 34.12
N LEU A 546 14.16 -1.21 34.30
CA LEU A 546 15.33 -1.35 33.44
C LEU A 546 14.96 -2.24 32.26
N VAL A 547 14.88 -1.64 31.08
CA VAL A 547 14.77 -2.32 29.78
C VAL A 547 16.14 -2.17 29.12
N ARG A 548 16.72 -3.28 28.65
CA ARG A 548 17.99 -3.25 27.92
C ARG A 548 17.73 -3.34 26.44
#